data_AF-A0A8C3NYW3-F1
#
_entry.id   AF-A0A8C3NYW3-F1
#
_cell.length_a   1.000
_cell.length_b   1.000
_cell.length_c   1.000
_cell.angle_alpha   90.00
_cell.angle_beta   90.00
_cell.angle_gamma   90.00
#
_symmetry.space_group_name_H-M   'P 1'
#
loop_
_entity.id
_entity.type
_entity.pdbx_description
1 polymer ?
#
loop_
_entity_poly.entity_id
_entity_poly.type
_entity_poly.pdbx_seq_one_letter_code
_entity_poly.pdbx_strand_id
1 'polypeptide(L)'
;MAEPGTEAERGREPVTAEAVLRELRLFELRCQGEEVPEKLVELCLSHGLGPVALANELLAFVTSKDLDPQLTPEGLDAFEHEVLARRGRRGRDERRGLPYDAHSLQELLNEEQEDELLDAYSTPCKGSQKRSHPTPETPRPKRAPSSRSPFGLFSPGSFSPSVTPSQKYSSRGGRGEVVASFGSWGLAWGGGKAKVKLFGGLSKPYKFMFQKAWDVREALAARVEELGEVLRRHHGLPGFSSTSLPAQVGPRPWGLG
;
A
#
# COMPACT_ATOMS: atom_id res chain seq x y z
N MET A 1 14.59 -23.42 52.49
CA MET A 1 13.80 -22.42 51.75
C MET A 1 14.57 -22.10 50.49
N ALA A 2 13.91 -22.23 49.35
CA ALA A 2 14.54 -22.39 48.04
C ALA A 2 14.94 -21.04 47.43
N GLU A 3 16.16 -21.02 46.89
CA GLU A 3 16.68 -20.03 45.94
C GLU A 3 15.94 -20.17 44.59
N PRO A 4 15.50 -19.08 43.96
CA PRO A 4 15.00 -19.13 42.58
C PRO A 4 16.18 -19.21 41.62
N GLY A 5 16.31 -20.38 40.99
CA GLY A 5 17.29 -20.68 39.96
C GLY A 5 17.13 -19.77 38.74
N THR A 6 18.28 -19.29 38.28
CA THR A 6 18.49 -18.72 36.96
C THR A 6 18.15 -19.76 35.90
N GLU A 7 17.10 -19.51 35.11
CA GLU A 7 16.89 -20.22 33.84
C GLU A 7 18.01 -19.81 32.88
N ALA A 8 19.10 -20.57 32.97
CA ALA A 8 20.25 -20.47 32.10
C ALA A 8 19.81 -20.68 30.65
N GLU A 9 20.32 -19.79 29.80
CA GLU A 9 20.31 -19.86 28.36
C GLU A 9 20.29 -21.31 27.85
N ARG A 10 19.21 -21.69 27.16
CA ARG A 10 19.22 -22.88 26.30
C ARG A 10 20.28 -22.64 25.23
N GLY A 11 21.44 -23.22 25.45
CA GLY A 11 22.63 -23.05 24.63
C GLY A 11 22.32 -23.20 23.16
N ARG A 12 22.78 -22.23 22.36
CA ARG A 12 22.98 -22.41 20.92
C ARG A 12 23.85 -23.64 20.75
N GLU A 13 23.27 -24.75 20.33
CA GLU A 13 24.03 -25.93 19.92
C GLU A 13 25.00 -25.50 18.81
N PRO A 14 26.29 -25.86 18.89
CA PRO A 14 27.25 -25.47 17.88
C PRO A 14 26.79 -26.00 16.52
N VAL A 15 26.87 -25.15 15.49
CA VAL A 15 26.54 -25.55 14.12
C VAL A 15 27.63 -26.51 13.65
N THR A 16 27.39 -27.80 13.77
CA THR A 16 28.23 -28.87 13.22
C THR A 16 27.44 -29.64 12.16
N ALA A 17 28.15 -30.25 11.20
CA ALA A 17 27.51 -31.05 10.15
C ALA A 17 26.63 -32.17 10.74
N GLU A 18 27.08 -32.80 11.83
CA GLU A 18 26.34 -33.84 12.54
C GLU A 18 25.04 -33.31 13.17
N ALA A 19 25.05 -32.12 13.76
CA ALA A 19 23.86 -31.51 14.35
C ALA A 19 22.81 -31.20 13.28
N VAL A 20 23.23 -30.61 12.15
CA VAL A 20 22.31 -30.30 11.03
C VAL A 20 21.73 -31.57 10.41
N LEU A 21 22.56 -32.59 10.17
CA LEU A 21 22.10 -33.88 9.64
C LEU A 21 21.14 -34.60 10.59
N ARG A 22 21.32 -34.47 11.91
CA ARG A 22 20.42 -35.05 12.91
C ARG A 22 19.01 -34.45 12.79
N GLU A 23 18.91 -33.12 12.67
CA GLU A 23 17.62 -32.44 12.52
C GLU A 23 16.96 -32.76 11.16
N LEU A 24 17.74 -32.83 10.07
CA LEU A 24 17.21 -33.19 8.75
C LEU A 24 16.66 -34.64 8.71
N ARG A 25 17.27 -35.55 9.46
CA ARG A 25 16.78 -36.94 9.59
C ARG A 25 15.42 -37.03 10.26
N LEU A 26 15.06 -36.09 11.15
CA LEU A 26 13.73 -36.05 11.78
C LEU A 26 12.61 -35.85 10.75
N PHE A 27 12.93 -35.20 9.63
CA PHE A 27 12.01 -34.90 8.54
C PHE A 27 12.22 -35.81 7.32
N GLU A 28 13.00 -36.89 7.47
CA GLU A 28 13.33 -37.84 6.40
C GLU A 28 14.00 -37.21 5.17
N LEU A 29 14.62 -36.03 5.32
CA LEU A 29 15.36 -35.36 4.24
C LEU A 29 16.71 -36.06 4.03
N ARG A 30 16.94 -36.57 2.81
CA ARG A 30 18.15 -37.32 2.44
C ARG A 30 19.11 -36.46 1.66
N CYS A 31 20.37 -36.39 2.08
CA CYS A 31 21.42 -35.69 1.34
C CYS A 31 21.95 -36.54 0.18
N GLN A 32 22.04 -35.97 -1.02
CA GLN A 32 22.62 -36.63 -2.19
C GLN A 32 23.94 -35.94 -2.57
N GLY A 33 25.06 -36.59 -2.22
CA GLY A 33 26.42 -36.10 -2.49
C GLY A 33 27.21 -35.77 -1.23
N GLU A 34 28.53 -35.91 -1.29
CA GLU A 34 29.44 -35.66 -0.15
C GLU A 34 29.57 -34.18 0.20
N GLU A 35 29.28 -33.27 -0.74
CA GLU A 35 29.42 -31.81 -0.58
C GLU A 35 28.19 -31.15 0.08
N VAL A 36 27.04 -31.83 0.11
CA VAL A 36 25.78 -31.33 0.69
C VAL A 36 25.88 -30.97 2.18
N PRO A 37 26.46 -31.80 3.07
CA PRO A 37 26.59 -31.45 4.49
C PRO A 37 27.49 -30.24 4.73
N GLU A 38 28.55 -30.05 3.95
CA GLU A 38 29.44 -28.88 4.07
C GLU A 38 28.69 -27.59 3.69
N LYS A 39 27.95 -27.65 2.58
CA LYS A 39 27.10 -26.54 2.12
C LYS A 39 25.99 -26.17 3.12
N LEU A 40 25.40 -27.15 3.80
CA LEU A 40 24.38 -26.90 4.83
C LEU A 40 24.97 -26.16 6.04
N VAL A 41 26.19 -26.52 6.46
CA VAL A 41 26.90 -25.80 7.52
C VAL A 41 27.24 -24.39 7.08
N GLU A 42 27.70 -24.21 5.84
CA GLU A 42 27.94 -22.89 5.25
C GLU A 42 26.68 -22.03 5.28
N LEU A 43 25.53 -22.55 4.84
CA LEU A 43 24.23 -21.85 4.86
C LEU A 43 23.79 -21.47 6.29
N CYS A 44 24.04 -22.34 7.27
CA CYS A 44 23.79 -22.02 8.68
C CYS A 44 24.66 -20.83 9.15
N LEU A 45 25.94 -20.81 8.79
CA LEU A 45 26.87 -19.77 9.21
C LEU A 45 26.65 -18.45 8.46
N SER A 46 26.43 -18.49 7.15
CA SER A 46 26.23 -17.31 6.30
C SER A 46 24.92 -16.58 6.61
N HIS A 47 23.85 -17.31 6.94
CA HIS A 47 22.53 -16.76 7.24
C HIS A 47 22.17 -16.72 8.74
N GLY A 48 23.12 -17.08 9.61
CA GLY A 48 22.93 -17.08 11.07
C GLY A 48 21.80 -18.00 11.55
N LEU A 49 21.57 -19.10 10.84
CA LEU A 49 20.53 -20.07 11.13
C LEU A 49 21.05 -21.19 12.04
N GLY A 50 20.31 -21.48 13.11
CA GLY A 50 20.55 -22.69 13.90
C GLY A 50 20.13 -23.95 13.15
N PRO A 51 20.62 -25.15 13.54
CA PRO A 51 20.32 -26.42 12.85
C PRO A 51 18.82 -26.69 12.70
N VAL A 52 18.04 -26.44 13.76
CA VAL A 52 16.59 -26.62 13.79
C VAL A 52 15.88 -25.65 12.83
N ALA A 53 16.32 -24.38 12.81
CA ALA A 53 15.71 -23.37 11.96
C ALA A 53 15.97 -23.66 10.47
N LEU A 54 17.19 -24.09 10.13
CA LEU A 54 17.52 -24.49 8.76
C LEU A 54 16.68 -25.69 8.31
N ALA A 55 16.54 -26.72 9.14
CA ALA A 55 15.76 -27.92 8.81
C ALA A 55 14.27 -27.60 8.56
N ASN A 56 13.67 -26.72 9.37
CA ASN A 56 12.28 -26.29 9.20
C ASN A 56 12.06 -25.50 7.90
N GLU A 57 12.98 -24.59 7.57
CA GLU A 57 12.89 -23.79 6.34
C GLU A 57 13.08 -24.66 5.09
N LEU A 58 14.01 -25.63 5.14
CA LEU A 58 14.20 -26.61 4.08
C LEU A 58 12.97 -27.48 3.88
N LEU A 59 12.36 -27.96 4.97
CA LEU A 59 11.10 -28.72 4.89
C LEU A 59 9.99 -27.88 4.24
N ALA A 60 9.84 -26.62 4.65
CA ALA A 60 8.86 -25.70 4.06
C ALA A 60 9.12 -25.48 2.57
N PHE A 61 10.38 -25.35 2.16
CA PHE A 61 10.76 -25.20 0.76
C PHE A 61 10.43 -26.44 -0.07
N VAL A 62 10.84 -27.63 0.38
CA VAL A 62 10.60 -28.91 -0.30
C VAL A 62 9.10 -29.16 -0.46
N THR A 63 8.32 -28.94 0.61
CA THR A 63 6.85 -29.12 0.59
C THR A 63 6.15 -28.07 -0.27
N SER A 64 6.61 -26.82 -0.31
CA SER A 64 5.98 -25.76 -1.11
C SER A 64 6.12 -25.96 -2.63
N LYS A 65 7.14 -26.71 -3.05
CA LYS A 65 7.49 -26.94 -4.44
C LYS A 65 7.22 -28.36 -4.93
N ASP A 66 6.62 -29.19 -4.07
CA ASP A 66 6.41 -30.63 -4.32
C ASP A 66 7.70 -31.33 -4.81
N LEU A 67 8.84 -30.99 -4.20
CA LEU A 67 10.13 -31.60 -4.52
C LEU A 67 10.31 -32.92 -3.76
N ASP A 68 11.08 -33.84 -4.35
CA ASP A 68 11.47 -35.05 -3.64
C ASP A 68 12.28 -34.68 -2.38
N PRO A 69 12.19 -35.46 -1.29
CA PRO A 69 12.94 -35.25 -0.06
C PRO A 69 14.45 -35.50 -0.21
N GLN A 70 14.97 -35.58 -1.44
CA GLN A 70 16.39 -35.71 -1.76
C GLN A 70 17.01 -34.32 -1.98
N LEU A 71 17.87 -33.91 -1.06
CA LEU A 71 18.60 -32.64 -1.13
C LEU A 71 19.78 -32.79 -2.10
N THR A 72 19.68 -32.13 -3.25
CA THR A 72 20.74 -31.99 -4.25
C THR A 72 21.50 -30.67 -4.04
N PRO A 73 22.78 -30.57 -4.45
CA PRO A 73 23.55 -29.32 -4.35
C PRO A 73 22.89 -28.15 -5.10
N GLU A 74 22.30 -28.43 -6.26
CA GLU A 74 21.53 -27.48 -7.08
C GLU A 74 20.25 -27.01 -6.37
N GLY A 75 19.58 -27.93 -5.65
CA GLY A 75 18.39 -27.61 -4.84
C GLY A 75 18.71 -26.69 -3.67
N LEU A 76 19.90 -26.83 -3.07
CA LEU A 76 20.38 -25.93 -2.01
C LEU A 76 20.70 -24.52 -2.53
N ASP A 77 21.24 -24.38 -3.75
CA ASP A 77 21.42 -23.06 -4.37
C ASP A 77 20.08 -22.37 -4.63
N ALA A 78 19.09 -23.12 -5.13
CA ALA A 78 17.75 -22.61 -5.34
C ALA A 78 17.09 -22.18 -4.02
N PHE A 79 17.26 -22.97 -2.95
CA PHE A 79 16.79 -22.64 -1.62
C PHE A 79 17.43 -21.35 -1.08
N GLU A 80 18.75 -21.19 -1.25
CA GLU A 80 19.46 -19.97 -0.84
C GLU A 80 18.91 -18.74 -1.56
N HIS A 81 18.80 -18.79 -2.89
CA HIS A 81 18.33 -17.65 -3.68
C HIS A 81 16.85 -17.30 -3.49
N GLU A 82 16.00 -18.29 -3.25
CA GLU A 82 14.55 -18.05 -3.17
C GLU A 82 14.05 -17.81 -1.75
N VAL A 83 14.59 -18.53 -0.77
CA VAL A 83 14.14 -18.46 0.63
C VAL A 83 15.06 -17.55 1.42
N LEU A 84 16.37 -17.84 1.42
CA LEU A 84 17.32 -17.15 2.30
C LEU A 84 17.67 -15.74 1.82
N ALA A 85 17.80 -15.50 0.51
CA ALA A 85 18.06 -14.16 -0.03
C ALA A 85 16.84 -13.23 0.12
N ARG A 86 15.62 -13.78 0.15
CA ARG A 86 14.40 -13.03 0.47
C ARG A 86 14.24 -12.79 1.97
N ARG A 87 14.86 -13.59 2.83
CA ARG A 87 14.79 -13.47 4.29
C ARG A 87 15.39 -12.17 4.81
N GLY A 88 16.44 -11.65 4.18
CA GLY A 88 16.98 -10.30 4.45
C GLY A 88 15.95 -9.18 4.22
N ARG A 89 14.89 -9.43 3.43
CA ARG A 89 13.76 -8.52 3.24
C ARG A 89 12.57 -8.83 4.16
N ARG A 90 12.37 -10.11 4.52
CA ARG A 90 11.22 -10.58 5.33
C ARG A 90 11.34 -10.33 6.83
N GLY A 91 12.55 -10.30 7.40
CA GLY A 91 12.74 -9.85 8.79
C GLY A 91 12.28 -8.40 9.03
N ARG A 92 12.01 -7.67 7.93
CA ARG A 92 11.55 -6.29 7.91
C ARG A 92 10.09 -6.11 7.52
N ASP A 93 9.39 -7.18 7.17
CA ASP A 93 8.01 -7.15 6.71
C ASP A 93 7.03 -7.63 7.81
N GLU A 94 7.47 -8.53 8.71
CA GLU A 94 6.68 -8.90 9.90
C GLU A 94 6.47 -7.71 10.87
N ARG A 95 7.35 -6.71 10.86
CA ARG A 95 7.16 -5.47 11.63
C ARG A 95 6.32 -4.41 10.91
N ARG A 96 6.07 -4.54 9.60
CA ARG A 96 5.27 -3.58 8.83
C ARG A 96 3.76 -3.80 8.98
N GLY A 97 3.34 -4.92 9.59
CA GLY A 97 1.94 -5.26 9.83
C GLY A 97 1.46 -5.09 11.28
N LEU A 98 2.36 -4.81 12.24
CA LEU A 98 1.96 -4.61 13.63
C LEU A 98 1.43 -3.18 13.81
N PRO A 99 0.23 -2.97 14.39
CA PRO A 99 -0.21 -1.62 14.76
C PRO A 99 0.74 -1.10 15.85
N TYR A 100 1.59 -0.14 15.51
CA TYR A 100 2.41 0.57 16.48
C TYR A 100 1.48 1.32 17.44
N ASP A 101 1.65 1.08 18.74
CA ASP A 101 0.98 1.83 19.80
C ASP A 101 1.62 3.23 19.93
N ALA A 102 0.83 4.23 20.36
CA ALA A 102 1.26 5.63 20.45
C ALA A 102 2.49 5.83 21.36
N HIS A 103 2.75 4.87 22.27
CA HIS A 103 3.90 4.86 23.18
C HIS A 103 5.16 4.21 22.59
N SER A 104 5.05 3.49 21.47
CA SER A 104 6.17 2.84 20.75
C SER A 104 6.81 3.78 19.71
N LEU A 105 6.17 4.90 19.37
CA LEU A 105 6.67 5.88 18.40
C LEU A 105 7.96 6.59 18.86
N GLN A 106 8.19 6.70 20.17
CA GLN A 106 9.40 7.31 20.72
C GLN A 106 10.66 6.48 20.39
N GLU A 107 10.51 5.16 20.24
CA GLU A 107 11.61 4.22 19.99
C GLU A 107 12.07 4.23 18.51
N LEU A 108 11.20 4.70 17.60
CA LEU A 108 11.48 4.89 16.16
C LEU A 108 12.22 6.21 15.86
N LEU A 109 12.33 7.10 16.84
CA LEU A 109 13.05 8.38 16.72
C LEU A 109 14.49 8.30 17.25
N ASN A 110 15.04 7.09 17.40
CA ASN A 110 16.47 6.93 17.63
C ASN A 110 17.23 7.37 16.36
N GLU A 111 18.30 8.15 16.53
CA GLU A 111 19.02 8.87 15.47
C GLU A 111 19.42 7.97 14.27
N GLU A 112 19.77 6.70 14.52
CA GLU A 112 20.15 5.74 13.47
C GLU A 112 19.00 5.34 12.52
N GLN A 113 17.74 5.43 12.96
CA GLN A 113 16.56 5.09 12.16
C GLN A 113 15.98 6.31 11.43
N GLU A 114 16.32 7.52 11.89
CA GLU A 114 15.97 8.78 11.22
C GLU A 114 16.74 8.94 9.90
N ASP A 115 18.04 8.63 9.89
CA ASP A 115 18.87 8.68 8.68
C ASP A 115 18.35 7.73 7.59
N GLU A 116 17.88 6.54 7.99
CA GLU A 116 17.33 5.57 7.04
C GLU A 116 15.93 5.97 6.52
N LEU A 117 15.14 6.66 7.33
CA LEU A 117 13.89 7.28 6.89
C LEU A 117 14.16 8.41 5.89
N LEU A 118 15.19 9.24 6.13
CA LEU A 118 15.59 10.31 5.22
C LEU A 118 16.06 9.75 3.87
N ASP A 119 16.82 8.65 3.87
CA ASP A 119 17.27 7.97 2.65
C ASP A 119 16.12 7.32 1.85
N ALA A 120 15.06 6.85 2.52
CA ALA A 120 13.90 6.26 1.86
C ALA A 120 13.05 7.28 1.06
N TYR A 121 13.13 8.57 1.42
CA TYR A 121 12.51 9.66 0.64
C TYR A 121 13.46 10.24 -0.41
N SER A 122 14.73 9.83 -0.43
CA SER A 122 15.68 10.23 -1.45
C SER A 122 15.47 9.42 -2.73
N THR A 123 15.24 10.09 -3.86
CA THR A 123 15.15 9.44 -5.16
C THR A 123 16.49 8.78 -5.50
N PRO A 124 16.54 7.48 -5.88
CA PRO A 124 17.80 6.82 -6.23
C PRO A 124 18.42 7.46 -7.47
N CYS A 125 19.48 8.25 -7.30
CA CYS A 125 20.25 8.82 -8.39
C CYS A 125 21.15 7.74 -9.02
N LYS A 126 20.60 6.94 -9.93
CA LYS A 126 21.41 6.15 -10.87
C LYS A 126 22.11 7.09 -11.85
N GLY A 127 23.43 7.16 -11.75
CA GLY A 127 24.36 7.31 -12.86
C GLY A 127 24.21 8.57 -13.71
N SER A 128 25.08 9.56 -13.43
CA SER A 128 25.48 10.58 -14.39
C SER A 128 26.05 9.92 -15.65
N GLN A 129 25.21 9.76 -16.69
CA GLN A 129 25.66 9.63 -18.07
C GLN A 129 25.04 10.75 -18.89
N LYS A 130 25.81 11.83 -19.03
CA LYS A 130 25.58 12.85 -20.06
C LYS A 130 25.57 12.17 -21.43
N ARG A 131 24.40 12.06 -22.05
CA ARG A 131 24.28 12.11 -23.51
C ARG A 131 23.47 13.33 -23.86
N SER A 132 24.16 14.34 -24.39
CA SER A 132 23.58 15.52 -25.02
C SER A 132 22.84 15.09 -26.27
N HIS A 133 21.52 14.94 -26.18
CA HIS A 133 20.65 14.95 -27.35
C HIS A 133 20.16 16.38 -27.60
N PRO A 134 20.50 16.99 -28.75
CA PRO A 134 19.92 18.24 -29.19
C PRO A 134 18.65 17.92 -29.98
N THR A 135 17.50 18.36 -29.50
CA THR A 135 16.29 18.44 -30.33
C THR A 135 15.51 19.73 -30.05
N PRO A 136 14.82 20.25 -31.06
CA PRO A 136 14.91 21.66 -31.44
C PRO A 136 13.67 22.47 -31.06
N GLU A 137 13.84 23.79 -31.11
CA GLU A 137 12.80 24.80 -31.27
C GLU A 137 11.65 24.83 -30.25
N THR A 138 11.84 25.67 -29.22
CA THR A 138 10.77 26.59 -28.80
C THR A 138 11.29 28.02 -28.89
N PRO A 139 10.55 28.97 -29.48
CA PRO A 139 11.03 30.31 -29.79
C PRO A 139 11.30 31.07 -28.49
N ARG A 140 12.56 31.39 -28.25
CA ARG A 140 12.98 32.20 -27.09
C ARG A 140 12.39 33.61 -27.24
N PRO A 141 11.60 34.11 -26.26
CA PRO A 141 11.21 35.51 -26.26
C PRO A 141 12.46 36.38 -26.12
N LYS A 142 12.70 37.23 -27.13
CA LYS A 142 13.77 38.25 -27.13
C LYS A 142 13.46 39.32 -26.10
N ARG A 143 13.87 39.10 -24.85
CA ARG A 143 14.22 40.11 -23.82
C ARG A 143 14.54 39.37 -22.52
N ALA A 144 15.75 38.83 -22.45
CA ALA A 144 16.39 38.54 -21.16
C ALA A 144 17.53 39.57 -21.00
N PRO A 145 17.49 40.45 -20.00
CA PRO A 145 18.67 41.24 -19.66
C PRO A 145 19.77 40.27 -19.25
N SER A 146 20.98 40.53 -19.74
CA SER A 146 22.22 39.85 -19.35
C SER A 146 22.33 39.84 -17.82
N SER A 147 21.93 38.75 -17.17
CA SER A 147 22.26 38.47 -15.78
C SER A 147 23.41 37.46 -15.78
N ARG A 148 24.60 37.99 -15.50
CA ARG A 148 25.85 37.24 -15.34
C ARG A 148 25.79 36.44 -14.02
N SER A 149 25.07 35.33 -13.98
CA SER A 149 25.27 34.31 -12.94
C SER A 149 24.48 33.03 -13.29
N PRO A 150 25.14 31.86 -13.38
CA PRO A 150 24.46 30.58 -13.58
C PRO A 150 23.54 30.17 -12.39
N PHE A 151 23.59 30.89 -11.27
CA PHE A 151 22.78 30.63 -10.08
C PHE A 151 21.43 31.39 -10.06
N GLY A 152 21.20 32.35 -10.97
CA GLY A 152 19.95 33.12 -11.01
C GLY A 152 18.72 32.31 -11.46
N LEU A 153 18.91 31.15 -12.10
CA LEU A 153 17.84 30.24 -12.52
C LEU A 153 17.30 29.39 -11.35
N PHE A 154 18.03 29.32 -10.24
CA PHE A 154 17.69 28.56 -9.04
C PHE A 154 17.37 29.45 -7.83
N SER A 155 17.18 30.76 -8.04
CA SER A 155 16.69 31.63 -6.97
C SER A 155 15.24 31.26 -6.62
N PRO A 156 14.83 31.22 -5.34
CA PRO A 156 13.46 30.86 -4.94
C PRO A 156 12.34 31.63 -5.67
N GLY A 157 12.63 32.84 -6.17
CA GLY A 157 11.72 33.64 -6.99
C GLY A 157 11.45 33.13 -8.42
N SER A 158 12.25 32.20 -8.96
CA SER A 158 12.00 31.54 -10.25
C SER A 158 10.96 30.40 -10.14
N PHE A 159 10.69 29.93 -8.93
CA PHE A 159 9.65 28.95 -8.59
C PHE A 159 8.43 29.58 -7.91
N SER A 160 8.30 30.91 -7.95
CA SER A 160 7.07 31.55 -7.49
C SER A 160 5.93 31.19 -8.46
N PRO A 161 4.88 30.45 -8.03
CA PRO A 161 3.72 30.23 -8.88
C PRO A 161 3.13 31.59 -9.24
N SER A 162 3.17 31.96 -10.52
CA SER A 162 2.43 33.12 -10.99
C SER A 162 0.96 32.75 -11.02
N VAL A 163 0.24 33.11 -9.95
CA VAL A 163 -1.23 33.06 -9.87
C VAL A 163 -1.83 34.22 -10.70
N THR A 164 -1.26 34.48 -11.88
CA THR A 164 -1.76 35.49 -12.80
C THR A 164 -2.75 34.80 -13.71
N PRO A 165 -4.00 35.31 -13.86
CA PRO A 165 -4.98 34.72 -14.76
C PRO A 165 -4.34 34.49 -16.14
N SER A 166 -4.51 33.27 -16.68
CA SER A 166 -3.84 32.90 -17.93
C SER A 166 -4.11 33.94 -19.03
N GLN A 167 -3.10 34.25 -19.85
CA GLN A 167 -3.22 35.21 -20.95
C GLN A 167 -4.41 34.90 -21.86
N LYS A 168 -4.72 33.60 -22.05
CA LYS A 168 -5.88 33.11 -22.79
C LYS A 168 -7.22 33.48 -22.15
N TYR A 169 -7.32 33.45 -20.82
CA TYR A 169 -8.53 33.85 -20.09
C TYR A 169 -8.80 35.35 -20.24
N SER A 170 -7.75 36.18 -20.22
CA SER A 170 -7.85 37.64 -20.35
C SER A 170 -8.17 38.11 -21.79
N SER A 171 -7.76 37.35 -22.80
CA SER A 171 -8.00 37.68 -24.21
C SER A 171 -9.30 37.12 -24.79
N ARG A 172 -10.21 36.57 -23.97
CA ARG A 172 -11.48 36.03 -24.47
C ARG A 172 -12.42 37.15 -24.94
N GLY A 173 -13.08 36.93 -26.08
CA GLY A 173 -14.09 37.86 -26.62
C GLY A 173 -15.48 37.73 -26.01
N GLY A 174 -15.86 36.54 -25.52
CA GLY A 174 -17.21 36.24 -25.00
C GLY A 174 -17.48 36.71 -23.57
N ARG A 175 -16.93 37.87 -23.16
CA ARG A 175 -17.16 38.38 -21.79
C ARG A 175 -18.61 38.85 -21.65
N GLY A 176 -19.38 38.16 -20.79
CA GLY A 176 -20.77 38.53 -20.48
C GLY A 176 -21.81 37.95 -21.45
N GLU A 177 -21.39 37.07 -22.36
CA GLU A 177 -22.28 36.36 -23.27
C GLU A 177 -23.16 35.35 -22.49
N VAL A 178 -24.48 35.37 -22.74
CA VAL A 178 -25.44 34.46 -22.12
C VAL A 178 -25.52 33.19 -22.97
N VAL A 179 -24.94 32.10 -22.48
CA VAL A 179 -24.85 30.81 -23.20
C VAL A 179 -26.06 29.89 -23.00
N ALA A 180 -26.87 30.15 -21.97
CA ALA A 180 -28.09 29.40 -21.67
C ALA A 180 -29.07 30.29 -20.89
N SER A 181 -30.37 30.04 -21.08
CA SER A 181 -31.41 30.69 -20.31
C SER A 181 -32.55 29.73 -19.95
N PHE A 182 -33.19 29.98 -18.81
CA PHE A 182 -34.33 29.21 -18.32
C PHE A 182 -35.36 30.18 -17.72
N GLY A 183 -36.62 30.04 -18.13
CA GLY A 183 -37.70 30.97 -17.77
C GLY A 183 -37.57 32.35 -18.43
N SER A 184 -38.35 33.32 -17.95
CA SER A 184 -38.32 34.71 -18.41
C SER A 184 -37.23 35.49 -17.68
N TRP A 185 -36.28 36.08 -18.41
CA TRP A 185 -35.15 36.83 -17.85
C TRP A 185 -34.93 38.16 -18.58
N GLY A 186 -34.31 39.12 -17.90
CA GLY A 186 -33.89 40.41 -18.45
C GLY A 186 -32.38 40.60 -18.32
N LEU A 187 -31.79 41.53 -19.08
CA LEU A 187 -30.34 41.77 -19.11
C LEU A 187 -29.77 42.36 -17.80
N ALA A 188 -30.62 42.88 -16.92
CA ALA A 188 -30.21 43.48 -15.64
C ALA A 188 -30.47 42.50 -14.48
N TRP A 189 -29.41 41.93 -13.92
CA TRP A 189 -29.47 41.07 -12.74
C TRP A 189 -29.30 41.91 -11.46
N GLY A 190 -30.33 41.93 -10.60
CA GLY A 190 -30.33 42.65 -9.33
C GLY A 190 -30.47 41.70 -8.14
N GLY A 191 -29.77 41.99 -7.04
CA GLY A 191 -29.87 41.23 -5.79
C GLY A 191 -30.94 41.74 -4.83
N GLY A 192 -31.44 40.87 -3.96
CA GLY A 192 -32.39 41.18 -2.89
C GLY A 192 -32.02 40.50 -1.57
N LYS A 193 -32.84 40.69 -0.52
CA LYS A 193 -32.64 40.02 0.78
C LYS A 193 -32.93 38.53 0.66
N ALA A 194 -32.01 37.69 1.15
CA ALA A 194 -32.15 36.24 1.13
C ALA A 194 -32.22 35.66 2.55
N LYS A 195 -33.08 34.65 2.74
CA LYS A 195 -33.09 33.81 3.94
C LYS A 195 -32.49 32.46 3.56
N VAL A 196 -31.28 32.19 4.04
CA VAL A 196 -30.59 30.93 3.78
C VAL A 196 -30.97 29.92 4.86
N LYS A 197 -31.47 28.75 4.44
CA LYS A 197 -31.66 27.59 5.33
C LYS A 197 -30.83 26.44 4.78
N LEU A 198 -29.90 25.98 5.59
CA LEU A 198 -29.11 24.79 5.28
C LEU A 198 -30.01 23.56 5.41
N PHE A 199 -30.08 22.76 4.35
CA PHE A 199 -30.75 21.46 4.35
C PHE A 199 -29.71 20.37 4.13
N GLY A 200 -29.34 19.71 5.23
CA GLY A 200 -28.27 18.70 5.22
C GLY A 200 -26.87 19.30 5.09
N GLY A 201 -25.86 18.46 5.30
CA GLY A 201 -24.45 18.84 5.28
C GLY A 201 -23.73 18.41 6.55
N LEU A 202 -22.40 18.25 6.44
CA LEU A 202 -21.53 17.94 7.56
C LEU A 202 -20.93 19.25 8.10
N SER A 203 -20.93 19.43 9.42
CA SER A 203 -20.25 20.55 10.08
C SER A 203 -18.73 20.35 10.21
N LYS A 204 -18.26 19.11 10.03
CA LYS A 204 -16.86 18.68 10.07
C LYS A 204 -16.55 17.88 8.80
N PRO A 205 -15.30 17.86 8.32
CA PRO A 205 -14.94 17.15 7.09
C PRO A 205 -15.19 15.64 7.19
N TYR A 206 -15.02 15.04 8.37
CA TYR A 206 -15.35 13.64 8.64
C TYR A 206 -15.71 13.45 10.11
N LYS A 207 -16.49 12.40 10.40
CA LYS A 207 -16.75 11.93 11.76
C LYS A 207 -15.83 10.77 12.16
N PHE A 208 -15.53 9.89 11.21
CA PHE A 208 -14.62 8.75 11.35
C PHE A 208 -13.81 8.60 10.05
N MET A 209 -12.57 8.13 10.14
CA MET A 209 -11.69 7.93 8.97
C MET A 209 -11.72 6.51 8.41
N PHE A 210 -12.34 5.56 9.12
CA PHE A 210 -12.41 4.17 8.73
C PHE A 210 -13.85 3.68 8.81
N GLN A 211 -14.21 2.74 7.94
CA GLN A 211 -15.54 2.14 7.87
C GLN A 211 -15.42 0.65 8.15
N LYS A 212 -16.37 0.10 8.93
CA LYS A 212 -16.48 -1.34 9.12
C LYS A 212 -17.43 -1.89 8.05
N ALA A 213 -17.07 -3.01 7.43
CA ALA A 213 -17.91 -3.64 6.40
C ALA A 213 -19.33 -3.95 6.89
N TRP A 214 -19.48 -4.28 8.17
CA TRP A 214 -20.77 -4.52 8.81
C TRP A 214 -21.65 -3.25 8.85
N ASP A 215 -21.07 -2.09 9.18
CA ASP A 215 -21.80 -0.81 9.20
C ASP A 215 -22.26 -0.40 7.79
N VAL A 216 -21.42 -0.68 6.78
CA VAL A 216 -21.76 -0.44 5.37
C VAL A 216 -22.91 -1.34 4.93
N ARG A 217 -22.83 -2.64 5.27
CA ARG A 217 -23.90 -3.60 4.97
C ARG A 217 -25.22 -3.15 5.59
N GLU A 218 -25.21 -2.78 6.87
CA GLU A 218 -26.40 -2.35 7.59
C GLU A 218 -27.01 -1.08 6.97
N ALA A 219 -26.17 -0.08 6.66
CA ALA A 219 -26.63 1.15 6.03
C ALA A 219 -27.26 0.89 4.65
N LEU A 220 -26.67 0.00 3.85
CA LEU A 220 -27.22 -0.37 2.55
C LEU A 220 -28.54 -1.15 2.68
N ALA A 221 -28.60 -2.13 3.59
CA ALA A 221 -29.81 -2.90 3.86
C ALA A 221 -30.96 -1.98 4.29
N ALA A 222 -30.72 -1.09 5.25
CA ALA A 222 -31.71 -0.12 5.73
C ALA A 222 -32.23 0.79 4.60
N ARG A 223 -31.35 1.24 3.69
CA ARG A 223 -31.75 2.08 2.54
C ARG A 223 -32.61 1.33 1.54
N VAL A 224 -32.25 0.09 1.24
CA VAL A 224 -33.03 -0.78 0.36
C VAL A 224 -34.41 -1.04 0.98
N GLU A 225 -34.48 -1.34 2.26
CA GLU A 225 -35.74 -1.61 2.96
C GLU A 225 -36.63 -0.35 3.03
N GLU A 226 -36.06 0.81 3.39
CA GLU A 226 -36.78 2.08 3.48
C GLU A 226 -37.41 2.47 2.13
N LEU A 227 -36.62 2.42 1.06
CA LEU A 227 -37.12 2.70 -0.29
C LEU A 227 -38.15 1.66 -0.74
N GLY A 228 -37.93 0.40 -0.39
CA GLY A 228 -38.83 -0.71 -0.71
C GLY A 228 -40.20 -0.53 -0.06
N GLU A 229 -40.24 -0.13 1.20
CA GLU A 229 -41.49 0.18 1.89
C GLU A 229 -42.23 1.34 1.24
N VAL A 230 -41.54 2.42 0.89
CA VAL A 230 -42.14 3.58 0.22
C VAL A 230 -42.76 3.16 -1.11
N LEU A 231 -42.03 2.38 -1.92
CA LEU A 231 -42.53 1.89 -3.20
C LEU A 231 -43.68 0.89 -3.03
N ARG A 232 -43.57 -0.02 -2.06
CA ARG A 232 -44.64 -0.97 -1.73
C ARG A 232 -45.94 -0.26 -1.40
N ARG A 233 -45.87 0.77 -0.56
CA ARG A 233 -47.05 1.58 -0.17
C ARG A 233 -47.57 2.41 -1.33
N HIS A 234 -46.69 3.07 -2.09
CA HIS A 234 -47.07 3.90 -3.22
C HIS A 234 -47.78 3.10 -4.33
N HIS A 235 -47.33 1.86 -4.59
CA HIS A 235 -47.89 0.99 -5.63
C HIS A 235 -48.91 -0.03 -5.11
N GLY A 236 -49.24 -0.03 -3.81
CA GLY A 236 -50.19 -0.97 -3.21
C GLY A 236 -49.77 -2.44 -3.33
N LEU A 237 -48.46 -2.73 -3.28
CA LEU A 237 -47.94 -4.09 -3.43
C LEU A 237 -48.14 -4.90 -2.14
N PRO A 238 -48.58 -6.18 -2.23
CA PRO A 238 -48.79 -7.02 -1.05
C PRO A 238 -47.47 -7.41 -0.35
N GLY A 239 -46.37 -7.49 -1.10
CA GLY A 239 -45.05 -7.83 -0.60
C GLY A 239 -44.06 -8.08 -1.74
N PHE A 240 -42.78 -8.19 -1.38
CA PHE A 240 -41.72 -8.57 -2.31
C PHE A 240 -41.39 -10.05 -2.17
N SER A 241 -40.93 -10.65 -3.27
CA SER A 241 -40.51 -12.06 -3.32
C SER A 241 -39.00 -12.17 -3.13
N SER A 242 -38.53 -13.27 -2.54
CA SER A 242 -37.09 -13.57 -2.48
C SER A 242 -36.50 -13.66 -3.89
N THR A 243 -35.31 -13.09 -4.08
CA THR A 243 -34.52 -13.20 -5.31
C THR A 243 -33.98 -14.61 -5.55
N SER A 244 -33.81 -15.40 -4.48
CA SER A 244 -33.21 -16.75 -4.54
C SER A 244 -34.19 -17.89 -4.80
N LEU A 245 -35.50 -17.65 -4.66
CA LEU A 245 -36.51 -18.69 -4.79
C LEU A 245 -37.05 -18.73 -6.23
N PRO A 246 -37.02 -19.89 -6.91
CA PRO A 246 -37.68 -20.02 -8.20
C PRO A 246 -39.20 -19.88 -8.01
N ALA A 247 -39.83 -19.04 -8.81
CA ALA A 247 -41.27 -18.82 -8.80
C ALA A 247 -41.88 -19.16 -10.15
N GLN A 248 -43.01 -19.89 -10.15
CA GLN A 248 -43.76 -20.22 -11.37
C GLN A 248 -44.57 -19.03 -11.91
N VAL A 249 -44.89 -18.06 -11.04
CA VAL A 249 -45.59 -16.81 -11.37
C VAL A 249 -44.60 -15.66 -11.21
N GLY A 250 -44.67 -14.64 -12.09
CA GLY A 250 -43.71 -13.52 -12.15
C GLY A 250 -43.39 -12.94 -10.76
N PRO A 251 -42.23 -13.27 -10.17
CA PRO A 251 -41.88 -12.79 -8.85
C PRO A 251 -41.58 -11.29 -8.92
N ARG A 252 -41.81 -10.58 -7.81
CA ARG A 252 -41.43 -9.16 -7.68
C ARG A 252 -40.25 -9.06 -6.71
N PRO A 253 -39.02 -9.29 -7.18
CA PRO A 253 -37.85 -9.20 -6.34
C PRO A 253 -37.60 -7.77 -5.89
N TRP A 254 -37.03 -7.62 -4.70
CA TRP A 254 -36.57 -6.35 -4.17
C TRP A 254 -35.30 -6.55 -3.35
N GLY A 255 -34.28 -5.73 -3.61
CA GLY A 255 -33.02 -5.72 -2.86
C GLY A 255 -31.83 -6.40 -3.54
N LEU A 256 -30.76 -6.58 -2.75
CA LEU A 256 -29.47 -7.10 -3.19
C LEU A 256 -29.49 -8.63 -3.21
N GLY A 257 -29.12 -9.22 -4.35
CA GLY A 257 -28.94 -10.66 -4.53
C GLY A 257 -27.53 -11.12 -4.22
#